data_AF-A0A1X0RRD8-F1
#
_entry.id   AF-A0A1X0RRD8-F1
#
_cell.length_a   1.000
_cell.length_b   1.000
_cell.length_c   1.000
_cell.angle_alpha   90.00
_cell.angle_beta   90.00
_cell.angle_gamma   90.00
#
_symmetry.space_group_name_H-M   'P 1'
#
loop_
_entity.id
_entity.type
_entity.pdbx_description
1 polymer ?
#
loop_
_entity_poly.entity_id
_entity_poly.type
_entity_poly.pdbx_seq_one_letter_code
_entity_poly.pdbx_strand_id
1 'polypeptide(L)'
;MSVQLGPKRVLIQPPLKDERYGCFHNKLMLLFRSSSLRVVIGSANLVPCDYEDLDNVVFIQDFPQFTEPLKSTSELPVFAKELYDLLDKMRVPSSVKEELLKYNFEKAKARIVASVSGIFEGEKEYKKYGHTRLAEIIQDITGPLEADNHPKVEMQTSSLGSLTVSYLQEIYQSFCGILPYADGKAVRSSFKKNEIPPVDIVFPSRCTVQDSRYGPPGADSICFNTATWRKPTFPRQVMCDAISHRQGTLMHSKYIISTLPKGVGKVKGWVYCGSHNATTSAWGKFTMSKASKLPKLNISNWELGVVLPLYEDSNIPAPYLRPPPRYQPDQDAWTQNMG
;
A
#
# COMPACT_ATOMS: atom_id res chain seq x y z
N MET A 1 -20.38 -4.68 12.77
CA MET A 1 -21.11 -5.67 13.60
C MET A 1 -20.44 -7.02 13.39
N SER A 2 -20.46 -7.92 14.38
CA SER A 2 -20.08 -9.33 14.18
C SER A 2 -21.35 -10.18 14.07
N VAL A 3 -21.33 -11.17 13.18
CA VAL A 3 -22.46 -12.08 12.92
C VAL A 3 -21.91 -13.50 12.93
N GLN A 4 -22.49 -14.38 13.75
CA GLN A 4 -22.13 -15.79 13.77
C GLN A 4 -22.77 -16.49 12.54
N LEU A 5 -21.97 -17.13 11.68
CA LEU A 5 -22.41 -17.83 10.46
C LEU A 5 -22.31 -19.38 10.57
N GLY A 6 -22.33 -19.90 11.79
CA GLY A 6 -22.17 -21.32 12.11
C GLY A 6 -21.23 -21.53 13.31
N PRO A 7 -20.94 -22.77 13.73
CA PRO A 7 -20.24 -23.03 15.00
C PRO A 7 -18.78 -22.54 15.05
N LYS A 8 -18.15 -22.34 13.88
CA LYS A 8 -16.73 -21.98 13.76
C LYS A 8 -16.48 -20.72 12.92
N ARG A 9 -17.52 -20.01 12.50
CA ARG A 9 -17.39 -18.88 11.57
C ARG A 9 -18.07 -17.64 12.13
N VAL A 10 -17.30 -16.56 12.21
CA VAL A 10 -17.78 -15.23 12.56
C VAL A 10 -17.49 -14.32 11.38
N LEU A 11 -18.52 -13.67 10.87
CA LEU A 11 -18.39 -12.57 9.92
C LEU A 11 -18.26 -11.27 10.70
N ILE A 12 -17.29 -10.44 10.32
CA ILE A 12 -17.12 -9.11 10.88
C ILE A 12 -17.25 -8.13 9.73
N GLN A 13 -18.05 -7.08 9.94
CA GLN A 13 -18.16 -5.95 9.03
C GLN A 13 -17.47 -4.73 9.65
N PRO A 14 -16.22 -4.43 9.22
CA PRO A 14 -15.51 -3.22 9.63
C PRO A 14 -16.29 -1.96 9.24
N PRO A 15 -16.22 -0.89 10.05
CA PRO A 15 -16.93 0.34 9.73
C PRO A 15 -16.33 1.02 8.50
N LEU A 16 -17.20 1.53 7.61
CA LEU A 16 -16.81 2.37 6.48
C LEU A 16 -17.31 3.78 6.73
N LYS A 17 -16.47 4.77 6.50
CA LYS A 17 -16.86 6.18 6.59
C LYS A 17 -17.88 6.54 5.51
N ASP A 18 -17.66 6.02 4.31
CA ASP A 18 -18.49 6.26 3.13
C ASP A 18 -18.78 4.91 2.47
N GLU A 19 -20.02 4.43 2.59
CA GLU A 19 -20.44 3.16 2.02
C GLU A 19 -20.62 3.20 0.50
N ARG A 20 -20.64 4.39 -0.13
CA ARG A 20 -20.77 4.52 -1.58
C ARG A 20 -19.44 4.38 -2.30
N TYR A 21 -18.36 4.88 -1.70
CA TYR A 21 -17.05 4.96 -2.35
C TYR A 21 -15.93 4.24 -1.59
N GLY A 22 -16.12 3.91 -0.32
CA GLY A 22 -15.16 3.18 0.48
C GLY A 22 -15.20 1.67 0.23
N CYS A 23 -14.04 1.03 0.29
CA CYS A 23 -13.91 -0.42 0.16
C CYS A 23 -13.15 -1.01 1.35
N PHE A 24 -13.51 -2.23 1.77
CA PHE A 24 -12.65 -3.04 2.63
C PHE A 24 -11.71 -3.86 1.76
N HIS A 25 -10.44 -3.47 1.68
CA HIS A 25 -9.51 -4.03 0.70
C HIS A 25 -8.27 -4.69 1.33
N ASN A 26 -8.23 -4.85 2.65
CA ASN A 26 -7.21 -5.64 3.34
C ASN A 26 -7.23 -7.11 2.89
N LYS A 27 -6.05 -7.71 2.69
CA LYS A 27 -5.90 -9.17 2.54
C LYS A 27 -4.90 -9.68 3.57
N LEU A 28 -5.45 -10.22 4.65
CA LEU A 28 -4.74 -10.66 5.84
C LEU A 28 -5.16 -12.08 6.20
N MET A 29 -4.19 -12.94 6.49
CA MET A 29 -4.45 -14.23 7.15
C MET A 29 -3.60 -14.31 8.42
N LEU A 30 -4.25 -14.68 9.53
CA LEU A 30 -3.60 -15.03 10.79
C LEU A 30 -3.83 -16.53 11.00
N LEU A 31 -2.77 -17.31 10.85
CA LEU A 31 -2.84 -18.77 10.93
C LEU A 31 -2.17 -19.23 12.23
N PHE A 32 -2.98 -19.44 13.24
CA PHE A 32 -2.55 -19.92 14.56
C PHE A 32 -2.27 -21.42 14.50
N ARG A 33 -1.03 -21.82 14.80
CA ARG A 33 -0.56 -23.22 14.81
C ARG A 33 -0.11 -23.59 16.22
N SER A 34 0.16 -24.88 16.45
CA SER A 34 0.50 -25.40 17.78
C SER A 34 1.73 -24.78 18.44
N SER A 35 2.69 -24.25 17.65
CA SER A 35 3.94 -23.68 18.15
C SER A 35 4.29 -22.32 17.55
N SER A 36 3.42 -21.76 16.71
CA SER A 36 3.71 -20.53 15.98
C SER A 36 2.46 -19.90 15.36
N LEU A 37 2.55 -18.60 15.09
CA LEU A 37 1.59 -17.84 14.30
C LEU A 37 2.23 -17.50 12.97
N ARG A 38 1.58 -17.86 11.86
CA ARG A 38 1.94 -17.36 10.53
C ARG A 38 1.09 -16.13 10.20
N VAL A 39 1.74 -15.02 9.90
CA VAL A 39 1.09 -13.81 9.39
C VAL A 39 1.30 -13.75 7.87
N VAL A 40 0.21 -13.61 7.13
CA VAL A 40 0.20 -13.48 5.67
C VAL A 40 -0.46 -12.15 5.30
N ILE A 41 0.26 -11.28 4.61
CA ILE A 41 -0.26 -10.01 4.08
C ILE A 41 0.03 -9.97 2.58
N GLY A 42 -0.99 -9.80 1.74
CA GLY A 42 -0.81 -9.88 0.29
C GLY A 42 -1.78 -9.02 -0.52
N SER A 43 -1.85 -9.30 -1.81
CA SER A 43 -2.69 -8.56 -2.78
C SER A 43 -3.92 -9.32 -3.28
N ALA A 44 -3.95 -10.65 -3.15
CA ALA A 44 -4.96 -11.54 -3.72
C ALA A 44 -6.26 -11.58 -2.92
N ASN A 45 -7.40 -11.42 -3.59
CA ASN A 45 -8.72 -11.77 -3.09
C ASN A 45 -8.86 -13.30 -3.00
N LEU A 46 -9.74 -13.80 -2.12
CA LEU A 46 -10.02 -15.23 -1.94
C LEU A 46 -10.93 -15.80 -3.05
N VAL A 47 -10.47 -15.73 -4.30
CA VAL A 47 -11.14 -16.25 -5.50
C VAL A 47 -10.14 -17.01 -6.39
N PRO A 48 -10.55 -18.06 -7.14
CA PRO A 48 -9.62 -18.89 -7.90
C PRO A 48 -8.70 -18.12 -8.87
N CYS A 49 -9.25 -17.18 -9.65
CA CYS A 49 -8.48 -16.45 -10.67
C CYS A 49 -7.29 -15.67 -10.10
N ASP A 50 -7.42 -15.10 -8.89
CA ASP A 50 -6.32 -14.39 -8.23
C ASP A 50 -5.16 -15.34 -7.85
N TYR A 51 -5.43 -16.63 -7.61
CA TYR A 51 -4.41 -17.60 -7.23
C TYR A 51 -3.90 -18.45 -8.40
N GLU A 52 -4.69 -18.61 -9.46
CA GLU A 52 -4.38 -19.48 -10.60
C GLU A 52 -3.79 -18.70 -11.79
N ASP A 53 -4.35 -17.52 -12.06
CA ASP A 53 -4.13 -16.83 -13.34
C ASP A 53 -3.29 -15.56 -13.22
N LEU A 54 -3.45 -14.83 -12.12
CA LEU A 54 -2.86 -13.50 -11.94
C LEU A 54 -1.58 -13.54 -11.11
N ASP A 55 -0.71 -12.58 -11.37
CA ASP A 55 0.42 -12.31 -10.49
C ASP A 55 -0.01 -11.52 -9.26
N ASN A 56 0.40 -12.06 -8.11
CA ASN A 56 0.14 -11.50 -6.81
C ASN A 56 1.44 -11.46 -5.99
N VAL A 57 1.44 -10.60 -4.97
CA VAL A 57 2.54 -10.46 -4.03
C VAL A 57 2.06 -10.86 -2.64
N VAL A 58 2.93 -11.51 -1.89
CA VAL A 58 2.64 -11.97 -0.53
C VAL A 58 3.87 -11.83 0.35
N PHE A 59 3.65 -11.23 1.52
CA PHE A 59 4.56 -11.29 2.65
C PHE A 59 4.10 -12.40 3.59
N ILE A 60 5.04 -13.27 3.97
CA ILE A 60 4.80 -14.36 4.91
C ILE A 60 5.89 -14.33 5.96
N GLN A 61 5.51 -14.30 7.23
CA GLN A 61 6.44 -14.49 8.34
C GLN A 61 5.79 -15.34 9.44
N ASP A 62 6.59 -16.28 9.96
CA ASP A 62 6.24 -17.11 11.10
C ASP A 62 6.83 -16.51 12.37
N PHE A 63 6.01 -16.47 13.42
CA PHE A 63 6.38 -15.99 14.75
C PHE A 63 6.24 -17.14 15.74
N PRO A 64 7.31 -17.54 16.44
CA PRO A 64 7.26 -18.64 17.39
C PRO A 64 6.42 -18.24 18.61
N GLN A 65 5.78 -19.22 19.24
CA GLN A 65 5.10 -18.99 20.50
C GLN A 65 6.12 -18.72 21.62
N PHE A 66 5.79 -17.81 22.54
CA PHE A 66 6.55 -17.64 23.78
C PHE A 66 6.37 -18.85 24.70
N THR A 67 7.39 -19.11 25.53
CA THR A 67 7.25 -20.00 26.70
C THR A 67 6.28 -19.40 27.72
N GLU A 68 6.40 -18.09 27.95
CA GLU A 68 5.50 -17.31 28.81
C GLU A 68 4.89 -16.16 27.99
N PRO A 69 3.55 -16.11 27.83
CA PRO A 69 2.89 -15.02 27.10
C PRO A 69 3.16 -13.65 27.71
N LEU A 70 3.09 -12.61 26.87
CA LEU A 70 3.10 -11.22 27.33
C LEU A 70 1.90 -10.94 28.23
N LYS A 71 2.09 -10.08 29.24
CA LYS A 71 1.04 -9.79 30.24
C LYS A 71 0.04 -8.75 29.74
N SER A 72 0.47 -7.89 28.83
CA SER A 72 -0.30 -6.74 28.36
C SER A 72 0.00 -6.40 26.90
N THR A 73 -0.99 -5.84 26.22
CA THR A 73 -0.86 -5.32 24.85
C THR A 73 0.11 -4.14 24.73
N SER A 74 0.49 -3.51 25.84
CA SER A 74 1.54 -2.48 25.88
C SER A 74 2.94 -3.06 25.66
N GLU A 75 3.14 -4.35 25.86
CA GLU A 75 4.42 -5.06 25.67
C GLU A 75 4.62 -5.53 24.22
N LEU A 76 3.59 -5.42 23.38
CA LEU A 76 3.67 -5.87 21.99
C LEU A 76 4.73 -5.08 21.21
N PRO A 77 5.67 -5.77 20.51
CA PRO A 77 6.57 -5.11 19.57
C PRO A 77 5.78 -4.36 18.49
N VAL A 78 6.41 -3.33 17.90
CA VAL A 78 5.76 -2.38 16.97
C VAL A 78 4.89 -3.07 15.92
N PHE A 79 5.43 -4.09 15.22
CA PHE A 79 4.67 -4.83 14.19
C PHE A 79 3.39 -5.47 14.75
N ALA A 80 3.48 -6.12 15.91
CA ALA A 80 2.35 -6.79 16.54
C ALA A 80 1.33 -5.78 17.10
N LYS A 81 1.83 -4.65 17.62
CA LYS A 81 0.99 -3.56 18.12
C LYS A 81 0.18 -2.90 17.01
N GLU A 82 0.81 -2.62 15.86
CA GLU A 82 0.13 -2.09 14.68
C GLU A 82 -0.94 -3.06 14.15
N LEU A 83 -0.61 -4.35 14.11
CA LEU A 83 -1.56 -5.40 13.74
C LEU A 83 -2.74 -5.47 14.73
N TYR A 84 -2.46 -5.46 16.03
CA TYR A 84 -3.48 -5.47 17.09
C TYR A 84 -4.42 -4.26 16.95
N ASP A 85 -3.86 -3.06 16.78
CA ASP A 85 -4.65 -1.82 16.68
C ASP A 85 -5.52 -1.82 15.41
N LEU A 86 -5.03 -2.38 14.30
CA LEU A 86 -5.84 -2.59 13.10
C LEU A 86 -7.00 -3.57 13.33
N LEU A 87 -6.73 -4.72 13.97
CA LEU A 87 -7.76 -5.70 14.33
C LEU A 87 -8.82 -5.11 15.26
N ASP A 88 -8.39 -4.27 16.21
CA ASP A 88 -9.28 -3.53 17.09
C ASP A 88 -10.20 -2.58 16.31
N LYS A 89 -9.64 -1.80 15.38
CA LYS A 89 -10.42 -0.93 14.49
C LYS A 89 -11.39 -1.71 13.60
N MET A 90 -10.99 -2.89 13.12
CA MET A 90 -11.85 -3.81 12.38
C MET A 90 -12.98 -4.40 13.23
N ARG A 91 -12.92 -4.24 14.57
CA ARG A 91 -13.83 -4.84 15.56
C ARG A 91 -13.70 -6.35 15.63
N VAL A 92 -12.48 -6.85 15.49
CA VAL A 92 -12.15 -8.26 15.69
C VAL A 92 -12.28 -8.60 17.19
N PRO A 93 -12.92 -9.73 17.55
CA PRO A 93 -13.09 -10.15 18.94
C PRO A 93 -11.76 -10.22 19.70
N SER A 94 -11.79 -9.84 20.98
CA SER A 94 -10.65 -9.97 21.91
C SER A 94 -10.05 -11.37 21.92
N SER A 95 -10.88 -12.41 21.86
CA SER A 95 -10.45 -13.81 21.79
C SER A 95 -9.57 -14.16 20.58
N VAL A 96 -9.47 -13.30 19.58
CA VAL A 96 -8.57 -13.47 18.42
C VAL A 96 -7.38 -12.52 18.50
N LYS A 97 -7.61 -11.23 18.80
CA LYS A 97 -6.51 -10.25 18.83
C LYS A 97 -5.60 -10.39 20.06
N GLU A 98 -6.09 -10.87 21.19
CA GLU A 98 -5.29 -11.13 22.39
C GLU A 98 -4.43 -12.39 22.26
N GLU A 99 -4.72 -13.30 21.31
CA GLU A 99 -3.84 -14.42 20.99
C GLU A 99 -2.46 -13.94 20.52
N LEU A 100 -2.35 -12.73 19.97
CA LEU A 100 -1.07 -12.13 19.57
C LEU A 100 -0.09 -12.03 20.76
N LEU A 101 -0.58 -11.92 22.00
CA LEU A 101 0.27 -11.87 23.21
C LEU A 101 1.08 -13.16 23.44
N LYS A 102 0.68 -14.27 22.81
CA LYS A 102 1.34 -15.56 22.95
C LYS A 102 2.53 -15.74 22.02
N TYR A 103 2.78 -14.85 21.06
CA TYR A 103 3.79 -15.04 20.03
C TYR A 103 4.89 -13.98 20.07
N ASN A 104 6.13 -14.39 19.80
CA ASN A 104 7.29 -13.51 19.79
C ASN A 104 7.44 -12.80 18.43
N PHE A 105 7.19 -11.49 18.42
CA PHE A 105 7.32 -10.61 17.26
C PHE A 105 8.63 -9.80 17.19
N GLU A 106 9.59 -10.00 18.10
CA GLU A 106 10.85 -9.24 18.14
C GLU A 106 11.64 -9.31 16.83
N LYS A 107 11.54 -10.42 16.10
CA LYS A 107 12.20 -10.64 14.82
C LYS A 107 11.36 -10.24 13.60
N ALA A 108 10.32 -9.42 13.76
CA ALA A 108 9.54 -8.90 12.64
C ALA A 108 10.46 -8.19 11.63
N LYS A 109 10.45 -8.64 10.37
CA LYS A 109 11.34 -8.12 9.32
C LYS A 109 10.79 -6.90 8.58
N ALA A 110 9.52 -6.57 8.81
CA ALA A 110 8.80 -5.54 8.09
C ALA A 110 8.08 -4.59 9.04
N ARG A 111 7.63 -3.45 8.52
CA ARG A 111 6.77 -2.46 9.22
C ARG A 111 5.39 -2.46 8.59
N ILE A 112 4.32 -2.31 9.38
CA ILE A 112 2.96 -2.29 8.84
C ILE A 112 2.61 -0.87 8.40
N VAL A 113 2.08 -0.77 7.18
CA VAL A 113 1.35 0.42 6.73
C VAL A 113 -0.09 0.03 6.46
N ALA A 114 -0.99 0.62 7.25
CA ALA A 114 -2.42 0.38 7.14
C ALA A 114 -3.13 1.66 6.72
N SER A 115 -4.25 1.51 6.03
CA SER A 115 -5.24 2.55 5.82
C SER A 115 -6.55 2.12 6.43
N VAL A 116 -7.22 3.04 7.11
CA VAL A 116 -8.50 2.83 7.76
C VAL A 116 -9.47 3.88 7.25
N SER A 117 -10.67 3.47 6.84
CA SER A 117 -11.69 4.38 6.34
C SER A 117 -12.07 5.41 7.41
N GLY A 118 -11.81 6.70 7.16
CA GLY A 118 -11.94 7.71 8.21
C GLY A 118 -11.39 9.10 7.90
N ILE A 119 -11.53 9.98 8.89
CA ILE A 119 -10.89 11.29 8.94
C ILE A 119 -10.03 11.32 10.20
N PHE A 120 -8.75 11.63 10.03
CA PHE A 120 -7.77 11.66 11.11
C PHE A 120 -7.21 13.08 11.23
N GLU A 121 -7.67 13.82 12.23
CA GLU A 121 -7.32 15.23 12.46
C GLU A 121 -6.46 15.39 13.72
N GLY A 122 -5.48 16.28 13.66
CA GLY A 122 -4.53 16.55 14.73
C GLY A 122 -3.20 15.84 14.51
N GLU A 123 -2.14 16.40 15.12
CA GLU A 123 -0.75 16.05 14.83
C GLU A 123 -0.41 14.57 15.05
N LYS A 124 -1.09 13.92 16.02
CA LYS A 124 -0.92 12.49 16.29
C LYS A 124 -1.76 11.61 15.36
N GLU A 125 -2.99 12.00 15.05
CA GLU A 125 -3.93 11.14 14.31
C GLU A 125 -3.60 11.08 12.82
N TYR A 126 -3.20 12.21 12.22
CA TYR A 126 -2.98 12.27 10.77
C TYR A 126 -1.83 11.39 10.28
N LYS A 127 -0.92 10.95 11.18
CA LYS A 127 0.24 10.10 10.88
C LYS A 127 -0.03 8.60 10.99
N LYS A 128 -1.15 8.19 11.58
CA LYS A 128 -1.41 6.78 11.92
C LYS A 128 -1.61 5.86 10.72
N TYR A 129 -2.05 6.41 9.58
CA TYR A 129 -2.52 5.61 8.45
C TYR A 129 -2.07 6.19 7.11
N GLY A 130 -2.20 5.40 6.04
CA GLY A 130 -1.99 5.86 4.68
C GLY A 130 -0.57 6.34 4.38
N HIS A 131 -0.44 7.28 3.45
CA HIS A 131 0.87 7.74 2.98
C HIS A 131 1.67 8.47 4.06
N THR A 132 1.02 9.08 5.05
CA THR A 132 1.74 9.76 6.14
C THR A 132 2.33 8.76 7.14
N ARG A 133 1.68 7.62 7.37
CA ARG A 133 2.30 6.48 8.09
C ARG A 133 3.50 5.94 7.33
N LEU A 134 3.37 5.83 6.00
CA LEU A 134 4.49 5.43 5.15
C LEU A 134 5.68 6.39 5.33
N ALA A 135 5.44 7.71 5.38
CA ALA A 135 6.50 8.69 5.59
C ALA A 135 7.30 8.44 6.88
N GLU A 136 6.62 8.17 8.01
CA GLU A 136 7.30 7.82 9.27
C GLU A 136 8.13 6.54 9.14
N ILE A 137 7.58 5.51 8.48
CA ILE A 137 8.30 4.26 8.27
C ILE A 137 9.54 4.47 7.41
N ILE A 138 9.47 5.29 6.36
CA ILE A 138 10.62 5.58 5.51
C ILE A 138 11.66 6.37 6.31
N GLN A 139 11.24 7.36 7.10
CA GLN A 139 12.13 8.09 7.99
C GLN A 139 12.85 7.16 8.99
N ASP A 140 12.17 6.15 9.53
CA ASP A 140 12.78 5.14 10.40
C ASP A 140 13.80 4.25 9.65
N ILE A 141 13.57 3.97 8.36
CA ILE A 141 14.43 3.11 7.53
C ILE A 141 15.66 3.86 7.02
N THR A 142 15.49 5.08 6.52
CA THR A 142 16.53 5.83 5.80
C THR A 142 17.12 6.98 6.61
N GLY A 143 16.47 7.40 7.69
CA GLY A 143 16.71 8.73 8.26
C GLY A 143 16.27 9.86 7.30
N PRO A 144 16.56 11.13 7.65
CA PRO A 144 16.35 12.26 6.76
C PRO A 144 17.17 12.13 5.48
N LEU A 145 16.54 12.38 4.33
CA LEU A 145 17.18 12.37 3.03
C LEU A 145 17.43 13.80 2.55
N GLU A 146 18.62 14.03 1.99
CA GLU A 146 18.92 15.25 1.25
C GLU A 146 18.23 15.24 -0.12
N ALA A 147 18.01 16.44 -0.68
CA ALA A 147 17.24 16.60 -1.92
C ALA A 147 17.86 15.89 -3.13
N ASP A 148 19.19 15.79 -3.20
CA ASP A 148 19.92 15.09 -4.25
C ASP A 148 19.92 13.56 -4.07
N ASN A 149 19.41 13.07 -2.93
CA ASN A 149 19.30 11.65 -2.60
C ASN A 149 17.84 11.18 -2.47
N HIS A 150 16.87 11.98 -2.93
CA HIS A 150 15.49 11.52 -3.02
C HIS A 150 15.37 10.32 -3.99
N PRO A 151 14.53 9.31 -3.67
CA PRO A 151 14.49 8.06 -4.41
C PRO A 151 13.79 8.15 -5.77
N LYS A 152 14.22 7.31 -6.72
CA LYS A 152 13.36 6.95 -7.85
C LYS A 152 12.34 5.90 -7.37
N VAL A 153 11.05 6.13 -7.63
CA VAL A 153 9.97 5.25 -7.15
C VAL A 153 9.23 4.62 -8.32
N GLU A 154 9.08 3.30 -8.30
CA GLU A 154 8.24 2.52 -9.22
C GLU A 154 7.05 1.96 -8.43
N MET A 155 5.84 2.41 -8.74
CA MET A 155 4.60 2.04 -8.05
C MET A 155 3.71 1.23 -8.99
N GLN A 156 3.78 -0.09 -8.87
CA GLN A 156 2.91 -1.02 -9.58
C GLN A 156 1.55 -1.14 -8.91
N THR A 157 0.49 -1.11 -9.72
CA THR A 157 -0.89 -1.13 -9.25
C THR A 157 -1.80 -1.88 -10.24
N SER A 158 -2.90 -2.46 -9.75
CA SER A 158 -3.93 -3.06 -10.61
C SER A 158 -5.14 -2.15 -10.81
N SER A 159 -5.30 -1.11 -10.00
CA SER A 159 -6.34 -0.09 -10.19
C SER A 159 -5.77 1.32 -10.05
N LEU A 160 -6.33 2.27 -10.81
CA LEU A 160 -5.87 3.65 -10.88
C LEU A 160 -6.97 4.66 -10.53
N GLY A 161 -6.59 5.64 -9.71
CA GLY A 161 -7.45 6.77 -9.35
C GLY A 161 -7.33 7.93 -10.33
N SER A 162 -8.10 8.99 -10.07
CA SER A 162 -7.93 10.28 -10.76
C SER A 162 -6.72 11.04 -10.20
N LEU A 163 -5.51 10.53 -10.49
CA LEU A 163 -4.25 11.14 -10.08
C LEU A 163 -4.08 12.53 -10.68
N THR A 164 -3.50 13.43 -9.89
CA THR A 164 -3.09 14.78 -10.32
C THR A 164 -1.62 14.98 -9.98
N VAL A 165 -0.94 15.88 -10.69
CA VAL A 165 0.46 16.21 -10.38
C VAL A 165 0.63 16.67 -8.93
N SER A 166 -0.31 17.48 -8.41
CA SER A 166 -0.27 17.92 -7.02
C SER A 166 -0.33 16.76 -6.02
N TYR A 167 -1.12 15.71 -6.32
CA TYR A 167 -1.20 14.54 -5.46
C TYR A 167 0.02 13.65 -5.59
N LEU A 168 0.57 13.51 -6.80
CA LEU A 168 1.85 12.84 -7.00
C LEU A 168 2.98 13.51 -6.20
N GLN A 169 3.03 14.84 -6.18
CA GLN A 169 3.99 15.59 -5.35
C GLN A 169 3.77 15.36 -3.85
N GLU A 170 2.51 15.27 -3.40
CA GLU A 170 2.14 15.00 -2.00
C GLU A 170 2.57 13.60 -1.55
N ILE A 171 2.18 12.56 -2.29
CA ILE A 171 2.54 11.18 -1.95
C ILE A 171 4.05 10.93 -2.11
N TYR A 172 4.70 11.57 -3.10
CA TYR A 172 6.13 11.44 -3.30
C TYR A 172 6.96 12.01 -2.14
N GLN A 173 6.52 13.10 -1.49
CA GLN A 173 7.17 13.56 -0.26
C GLN A 173 7.16 12.46 0.81
N SER A 174 6.07 11.71 0.93
CA SER A 174 6.00 10.58 1.84
C SER A 174 6.92 9.42 1.43
N PHE A 175 7.15 9.21 0.12
CA PHE A 175 8.16 8.27 -0.36
C PHE A 175 9.60 8.67 -0.01
N CYS A 176 9.84 9.96 0.23
CA CYS A 176 11.10 10.50 0.76
C CYS A 176 11.18 10.50 2.30
N GLY A 177 10.17 9.99 3.01
CA GLY A 177 10.13 10.06 4.47
C GLY A 177 9.79 11.46 5.03
N ILE A 178 9.21 12.33 4.20
CA ILE A 178 8.85 13.71 4.58
C ILE A 178 7.36 13.76 4.94
N LEU A 179 7.08 14.21 6.16
CA LEU A 179 5.71 14.45 6.62
C LEU A 179 5.16 15.76 6.03
N PRO A 180 3.87 15.81 5.63
CA PRO A 180 3.25 17.00 5.05
C PRO A 180 2.94 18.11 6.07
N TYR A 181 3.23 17.89 7.35
CA TYR A 181 3.03 18.87 8.43
C TYR A 181 4.15 18.78 9.46
N ALA A 182 4.84 19.90 9.68
CA ALA A 182 5.93 20.05 10.64
C ALA A 182 5.97 21.49 11.16
N ASP A 183 6.48 21.69 12.38
CA ASP A 183 6.66 23.01 13.00
C ASP A 183 5.39 23.89 12.95
N GLY A 184 4.23 23.28 13.23
CA GLY A 184 2.95 23.98 13.29
C GLY A 184 2.34 24.35 11.93
N LYS A 185 2.95 23.97 10.80
CA LYS A 185 2.50 24.37 9.46
C LYS A 185 2.58 23.23 8.43
N ALA A 186 1.83 23.37 7.35
CA ALA A 186 1.94 22.48 6.20
C ALA A 186 3.33 22.64 5.54
N VAL A 187 3.99 21.52 5.28
CA VAL A 187 5.26 21.47 4.55
C VAL A 187 4.97 21.71 3.08
N ARG A 188 5.70 22.64 2.47
CA ARG A 188 5.57 22.93 1.04
C ARG A 188 6.38 21.93 0.25
N SER A 189 5.80 21.45 -0.84
CA SER A 189 6.52 20.68 -1.85
C SER A 189 7.73 21.48 -2.35
N SER A 190 8.88 20.81 -2.45
CA SER A 190 10.07 21.35 -3.12
C SER A 190 9.88 21.44 -4.63
N PHE A 191 8.95 20.66 -5.19
CA PHE A 191 8.60 20.69 -6.60
C PHE A 191 7.85 21.97 -6.97
N LYS A 192 8.19 22.53 -8.13
CA LYS A 192 7.44 23.63 -8.74
C LYS A 192 6.02 23.19 -9.06
N LYS A 193 5.11 24.15 -9.23
CA LYS A 193 3.73 23.87 -9.65
C LYS A 193 3.75 23.09 -10.98
N ASN A 194 3.05 21.96 -11.02
CA ASN A 194 2.96 21.04 -12.16
C ASN A 194 4.27 20.31 -12.54
N GLU A 195 5.31 20.39 -11.73
CA GLU A 195 6.52 19.58 -11.91
C GLU A 195 6.26 18.13 -11.51
N ILE A 196 6.69 17.19 -12.34
CA ILE A 196 6.47 15.76 -12.13
C ILE A 196 7.57 15.22 -11.21
N PRO A 197 7.21 14.64 -10.05
CA PRO A 197 8.20 13.95 -9.22
C PRO A 197 8.68 12.67 -9.90
N PRO A 198 9.85 12.12 -9.53
CA PRO A 198 10.42 10.91 -10.14
C PRO A 198 9.72 9.63 -9.63
N VAL A 199 8.45 9.52 -10.01
CA VAL A 199 7.57 8.37 -9.77
C VAL A 199 7.11 7.80 -11.10
N ASP A 200 7.26 6.49 -11.24
CA ASP A 200 6.77 5.69 -12.36
C ASP A 200 5.54 4.91 -11.87
N ILE A 201 4.39 5.12 -12.51
CA ILE A 201 3.16 4.36 -12.25
C ILE A 201 3.14 3.18 -13.21
N VAL A 202 3.33 1.98 -12.68
CA VAL A 202 3.42 0.74 -13.46
C VAL A 202 2.03 0.12 -13.53
N PHE A 203 1.40 0.22 -14.70
CA PHE A 203 0.02 -0.22 -14.94
C PHE A 203 -0.06 -0.80 -16.37
N PRO A 204 -0.88 -1.82 -16.64
CA PRO A 204 -0.87 -2.44 -17.96
C PRO A 204 -1.47 -1.52 -19.01
N SER A 205 -0.82 -1.48 -20.17
CA SER A 205 -1.37 -0.86 -21.36
C SER A 205 -2.52 -1.68 -21.96
N ARG A 206 -3.26 -1.06 -22.87
CA ARG A 206 -4.28 -1.75 -23.66
C ARG A 206 -3.69 -2.94 -24.42
N CYS A 207 -2.54 -2.76 -25.06
CA CYS A 207 -1.87 -3.84 -25.80
C CYS A 207 -1.46 -4.99 -24.87
N THR A 208 -0.87 -4.69 -23.70
CA THR A 208 -0.53 -5.71 -22.70
C THR A 208 -1.73 -6.54 -22.27
N VAL A 209 -2.90 -5.92 -22.11
CA VAL A 209 -4.14 -6.67 -21.81
C VAL A 209 -4.62 -7.47 -23.01
N GLN A 210 -4.61 -6.90 -24.23
CA GLN A 210 -5.01 -7.60 -25.45
C GLN A 210 -4.15 -8.84 -25.73
N ASP A 211 -2.85 -8.73 -25.50
CA ASP A 211 -1.86 -9.79 -25.73
C ASP A 211 -1.74 -10.76 -24.54
N SER A 212 -2.49 -10.52 -23.46
CA SER A 212 -2.50 -11.41 -22.29
C SER A 212 -3.22 -12.72 -22.60
N ARG A 213 -2.95 -13.76 -21.80
CA ARG A 213 -3.48 -15.13 -21.98
C ARG A 213 -4.98 -15.18 -22.22
N TYR A 214 -5.74 -14.35 -21.52
CA TYR A 214 -7.20 -14.33 -21.59
C TYR A 214 -7.75 -13.05 -22.22
N GLY A 215 -6.89 -12.18 -22.77
CA GLY A 215 -7.29 -10.91 -23.35
C GLY A 215 -8.06 -10.00 -22.37
N PRO A 216 -8.92 -9.11 -22.88
CA PRO A 216 -9.79 -8.25 -22.08
C PRO A 216 -10.63 -8.97 -20.99
N PRO A 217 -11.22 -10.15 -21.22
CA PRO A 217 -11.91 -10.91 -20.17
C PRO A 217 -11.04 -11.28 -18.96
N GLY A 218 -9.71 -11.36 -19.12
CA GLY A 218 -8.78 -11.64 -18.01
C GLY A 218 -8.47 -10.43 -17.13
N ALA A 219 -8.96 -9.24 -17.49
CA ALA A 219 -8.60 -7.98 -16.84
C ALA A 219 -9.71 -7.42 -15.94
N ASP A 220 -10.66 -8.24 -15.50
CA ASP A 220 -11.79 -7.83 -14.64
C ASP A 220 -11.34 -7.18 -13.32
N SER A 221 -10.20 -7.61 -12.76
CA SER A 221 -9.62 -7.05 -11.54
C SER A 221 -8.73 -5.82 -11.78
N ILE A 222 -8.62 -5.38 -13.04
CA ILE A 222 -7.76 -4.28 -13.47
C ILE A 222 -8.62 -3.09 -13.88
N CYS A 223 -8.68 -2.10 -12.98
CA CYS A 223 -9.71 -1.07 -13.05
C CYS A 223 -9.10 0.30 -13.29
N PHE A 224 -9.51 0.95 -14.39
CA PHE A 224 -9.25 2.35 -14.60
C PHE A 224 -10.36 2.99 -15.42
N ASN A 225 -10.78 4.19 -15.02
CA ASN A 225 -11.90 4.88 -15.63
C ASN A 225 -11.47 5.60 -16.91
N THR A 226 -12.14 5.29 -18.03
CA THR A 226 -11.86 5.88 -19.35
C THR A 226 -11.96 7.41 -19.36
N ALA A 227 -12.95 7.99 -18.68
CA ALA A 227 -13.10 9.45 -18.63
C ALA A 227 -11.93 10.10 -17.88
N THR A 228 -11.43 9.46 -16.82
CA THR A 228 -10.22 9.89 -16.11
C THR A 228 -8.99 9.79 -17.01
N TRP A 229 -8.77 8.65 -17.68
CA TRP A 229 -7.66 8.48 -18.62
C TRP A 229 -7.65 9.56 -19.69
N ARG A 230 -8.83 9.94 -20.23
CA ARG A 230 -8.97 10.94 -21.30
C ARG A 230 -8.77 12.39 -20.85
N LYS A 231 -8.76 12.70 -19.55
CA LYS A 231 -8.54 14.07 -19.08
C LYS A 231 -7.18 14.61 -19.56
N PRO A 232 -7.09 15.82 -20.12
CA PRO A 232 -5.80 16.43 -20.48
C PRO A 232 -4.87 16.63 -19.27
N THR A 233 -5.46 16.76 -18.07
CA THR A 233 -4.73 16.96 -16.82
C THR A 233 -4.23 15.68 -16.16
N PHE A 234 -4.60 14.50 -16.67
CA PHE A 234 -4.05 13.24 -16.16
C PHE A 234 -2.56 13.14 -16.55
N PRO A 235 -1.65 12.87 -15.59
CA PRO A 235 -0.21 12.93 -15.83
C PRO A 235 0.29 11.69 -16.58
N ARG A 236 -0.03 11.56 -17.88
CA ARG A 236 0.34 10.38 -18.68
C ARG A 236 1.85 10.13 -18.73
N GLN A 237 2.68 11.16 -18.56
CA GLN A 237 4.14 11.01 -18.58
C GLN A 237 4.71 10.12 -17.47
N VAL A 238 3.97 9.83 -16.39
CA VAL A 238 4.44 8.91 -15.34
C VAL A 238 4.13 7.44 -15.65
N MET A 239 3.36 7.15 -16.70
CA MET A 239 2.87 5.79 -16.97
C MET A 239 3.95 4.90 -17.59
N CYS A 240 4.15 3.73 -17.00
CA CYS A 240 4.98 2.64 -17.53
C CYS A 240 4.16 1.36 -17.63
N ASP A 241 4.49 0.52 -18.60
CA ASP A 241 3.75 -0.73 -18.85
C ASP A 241 4.09 -1.80 -17.82
N ALA A 242 3.04 -2.47 -17.34
CA ALA A 242 3.13 -3.53 -16.36
C ALA A 242 3.28 -4.88 -17.05
N ILE A 243 4.52 -5.23 -17.41
CA ILE A 243 4.85 -6.49 -18.07
C ILE A 243 5.34 -7.49 -17.02
N SER A 244 4.59 -8.59 -16.84
CA SER A 244 4.97 -9.67 -15.92
C SER A 244 6.20 -10.45 -16.42
N HIS A 245 6.98 -11.01 -15.49
CA HIS A 245 7.99 -12.03 -15.79
C HIS A 245 7.39 -13.35 -16.32
N ARG A 246 6.12 -13.62 -16.00
CA ARG A 246 5.34 -14.73 -16.57
C ARG A 246 4.67 -14.24 -17.84
N GLN A 247 5.15 -14.73 -18.98
CA GLN A 247 4.65 -14.32 -20.29
C GLN A 247 3.12 -14.43 -20.39
N GLY A 248 2.47 -13.35 -20.80
CA GLY A 248 1.01 -13.28 -20.97
C GLY A 248 0.20 -13.21 -19.67
N THR A 249 0.84 -13.10 -18.50
CA THR A 249 0.16 -12.98 -17.21
C THR A 249 -0.06 -11.50 -16.84
N LEU A 250 -1.27 -11.20 -16.37
CA LEU A 250 -1.62 -9.91 -15.79
C LEU A 250 -1.39 -9.89 -14.28
N MET A 251 -1.25 -8.69 -13.70
CA MET A 251 -0.94 -8.51 -12.27
C MET A 251 -2.13 -7.93 -11.50
N HIS A 252 -2.52 -8.62 -10.42
CA HIS A 252 -3.38 -8.06 -9.38
C HIS A 252 -2.58 -7.55 -8.16
N SER A 253 -1.25 -7.64 -8.21
CA SER A 253 -0.36 -7.09 -7.19
C SER A 253 -0.43 -5.57 -7.05
N LYS A 254 -0.02 -5.08 -5.87
CA LYS A 254 0.31 -3.69 -5.61
C LYS A 254 1.66 -3.67 -4.92
N TYR A 255 2.64 -3.11 -5.60
CA TYR A 255 4.04 -3.26 -5.23
C TYR A 255 4.78 -1.96 -5.50
N ILE A 256 5.49 -1.43 -4.51
CA ILE A 256 6.31 -0.22 -4.69
C ILE A 256 7.76 -0.60 -4.48
N ILE A 257 8.62 -0.17 -5.39
CA ILE A 257 10.07 -0.24 -5.25
C ILE A 257 10.60 1.18 -5.26
N SER A 258 11.28 1.54 -4.18
CA SER A 258 11.98 2.80 -4.04
C SER A 258 13.47 2.53 -4.05
N THR A 259 14.19 3.20 -4.95
CA THR A 259 15.65 3.06 -5.09
C THR A 259 16.31 4.41 -4.81
N LEU A 260 17.19 4.45 -3.83
CA LEU A 260 17.97 5.64 -3.50
C LEU A 260 19.11 5.82 -4.52
N PRO A 261 19.37 7.05 -5.02
CA PRO A 261 20.52 7.32 -5.87
C PRO A 261 21.85 6.98 -5.19
N LYS A 262 21.95 7.31 -3.90
CA LYS A 262 23.06 6.99 -3.00
C LYS A 262 22.48 6.25 -1.80
N GLY A 263 22.92 5.02 -1.56
CA GLY A 263 22.48 4.26 -0.38
C GLY A 263 22.75 5.03 0.92
N VAL A 264 21.95 4.76 1.95
CA VAL A 264 22.18 5.25 3.32
C VAL A 264 22.71 4.07 4.16
N GLY A 265 24.00 4.10 4.46
CA GLY A 265 24.68 2.93 5.03
C GLY A 265 24.56 1.73 4.08
N LYS A 266 23.97 0.62 4.56
CA LYS A 266 23.70 -0.58 3.74
C LYS A 266 22.35 -0.55 3.02
N VAL A 267 21.51 0.45 3.30
CA VAL A 267 20.16 0.54 2.74
C VAL A 267 20.22 1.25 1.38
N LYS A 268 19.82 0.56 0.31
CA LYS A 268 19.73 1.11 -1.05
C LYS A 268 18.31 1.57 -1.42
N GLY A 269 17.35 1.41 -0.53
CA GLY A 269 15.96 1.79 -0.76
C GLY A 269 14.99 1.02 0.12
N TRP A 270 13.76 0.84 -0.36
CA TRP A 270 12.72 0.10 0.34
C TRP A 270 11.70 -0.47 -0.64
N VAL A 271 10.97 -1.49 -0.19
CA VAL A 271 9.83 -2.06 -0.93
C VAL A 271 8.57 -2.03 -0.11
N TYR A 272 7.44 -1.90 -0.80
CA TYR A 272 6.11 -2.09 -0.26
C TYR A 272 5.43 -3.27 -0.95
N CYS A 273 4.72 -4.09 -0.17
CA CYS A 273 3.85 -5.16 -0.65
C CYS A 273 2.52 -5.12 0.10
N GLY A 274 1.39 -5.12 -0.62
CA GLY A 274 0.07 -5.23 0.01
C GLY A 274 -1.08 -4.90 -0.94
N SER A 275 -2.10 -4.22 -0.41
CA SER A 275 -3.35 -3.99 -1.11
C SER A 275 -3.53 -2.59 -1.72
N HIS A 276 -2.70 -1.61 -1.35
CA HIS A 276 -2.95 -0.20 -1.70
C HIS A 276 -2.73 0.08 -3.19
N ASN A 277 -3.80 0.33 -3.92
CA ASN A 277 -3.72 0.82 -5.30
C ASN A 277 -3.21 2.27 -5.36
N ALA A 278 -2.73 2.72 -6.53
CA ALA A 278 -2.34 4.12 -6.77
C ALA A 278 -3.58 5.04 -6.87
N THR A 279 -4.22 5.25 -5.72
CA THR A 279 -5.47 6.00 -5.56
C THR A 279 -5.40 6.84 -4.28
N THR A 280 -6.06 8.01 -4.31
CA THR A 280 -6.25 8.83 -3.11
C THR A 280 -7.14 8.14 -2.06
N SER A 281 -8.03 7.24 -2.49
CA SER A 281 -8.93 6.49 -1.60
C SER A 281 -8.17 5.47 -0.75
N ALA A 282 -7.14 4.82 -1.33
CA ALA A 282 -6.28 3.85 -0.65
C ALA A 282 -5.28 4.55 0.29
N TRP A 283 -4.51 5.50 -0.22
CA TRP A 283 -3.40 6.11 0.54
C TRP A 283 -3.81 7.32 1.38
N GLY A 284 -4.95 7.92 1.08
CA GLY A 284 -5.42 9.14 1.73
C GLY A 284 -4.99 10.42 1.02
N LYS A 285 -5.61 11.52 1.46
CA LYS A 285 -5.28 12.88 1.03
C LYS A 285 -5.14 13.81 2.24
N PHE A 286 -4.00 14.46 2.32
CA PHE A 286 -3.70 15.45 3.34
C PHE A 286 -4.39 16.79 3.05
N THR A 287 -4.89 17.44 4.10
CA THR A 287 -5.45 18.79 4.06
C THR A 287 -5.22 19.49 5.38
N MET A 288 -5.23 20.83 5.38
CA MET A 288 -5.37 21.61 6.61
C MET A 288 -6.84 21.87 6.90
N SER A 289 -7.27 21.59 8.14
CA SER A 289 -8.62 21.89 8.58
C SER A 289 -8.84 23.41 8.58
N LYS A 290 -9.90 23.89 7.92
CA LYS A 290 -10.18 25.33 7.85
C LYS A 290 -10.55 25.91 9.21
N ALA A 291 -11.26 25.13 10.03
CA ALA A 291 -11.77 25.52 11.34
C ALA A 291 -10.70 25.44 12.42
N SER A 292 -10.14 24.25 12.65
CA SER A 292 -9.17 24.00 13.74
C SER A 292 -7.73 24.37 13.38
N LYS A 293 -7.42 24.61 12.09
CA LYS A 293 -6.05 24.77 11.57
C LYS A 293 -5.13 23.58 11.87
N LEU A 294 -5.71 22.41 12.16
CA LEU A 294 -4.97 21.18 12.40
C LEU A 294 -4.74 20.38 11.10
N PRO A 295 -3.67 19.58 11.04
CA PRO A 295 -3.45 18.65 9.94
C PRO A 295 -4.55 17.60 9.92
N LYS A 296 -4.99 17.20 8.72
CA LYS A 296 -6.06 16.23 8.54
C LYS A 296 -5.79 15.31 7.36
N LEU A 297 -5.86 14.01 7.60
CA LEU A 297 -5.81 12.98 6.57
C LEU A 297 -7.21 12.39 6.34
N ASN A 298 -7.65 12.32 5.08
CA ASN A 298 -8.91 11.70 4.70
C ASN A 298 -8.65 10.45 3.88
N ILE A 299 -9.17 9.30 4.33
CA ILE A 299 -9.01 7.99 3.70
C ILE A 299 -10.39 7.38 3.48
N SER A 300 -10.63 6.82 2.29
CA SER A 300 -11.91 6.15 1.99
C SER A 300 -11.85 4.65 2.23
N ASN A 301 -10.73 4.00 1.93
CA ASN A 301 -10.61 2.54 1.97
C ASN A 301 -10.00 2.02 3.27
N TRP A 302 -10.21 0.73 3.51
CA TRP A 302 -9.29 -0.06 4.33
C TRP A 302 -8.26 -0.70 3.43
N GLU A 303 -6.99 -0.53 3.76
CA GLU A 303 -5.89 -1.18 3.07
C GLU A 303 -4.84 -1.68 4.07
N LEU A 304 -4.07 -2.69 3.68
CA LEU A 304 -2.99 -3.23 4.48
C LEU A 304 -1.80 -3.57 3.59
N GLY A 305 -0.61 -3.25 4.06
CA GLY A 305 0.61 -3.81 3.51
C GLY A 305 1.78 -3.69 4.47
N VAL A 306 2.93 -4.11 3.98
CA VAL A 306 4.19 -4.10 4.70
C VAL A 306 5.25 -3.36 3.91
N VAL A 307 6.16 -2.72 4.64
CA VAL A 307 7.34 -2.06 4.10
C VAL A 307 8.58 -2.79 4.59
N LEU A 308 9.51 -3.10 3.69
CA LEU A 308 10.80 -3.70 4.02
C LEU A 308 11.94 -2.81 3.51
N PRO A 309 13.03 -2.66 4.29
CA PRO A 309 14.25 -2.06 3.77
C PRO A 309 14.83 -2.92 2.64
N LEU A 310 15.37 -2.26 1.61
CA LEU A 310 16.22 -2.91 0.62
C LEU A 310 17.68 -2.68 0.99
N TYR A 311 18.39 -3.75 1.27
CA TYR A 311 19.83 -3.75 1.47
C TYR A 311 20.57 -4.11 0.18
N GLU A 312 21.88 -3.85 0.12
CA GLU A 312 22.73 -4.19 -1.02
C GLU A 312 22.58 -5.65 -1.47
N ASP A 313 22.57 -6.57 -0.52
CA ASP A 313 22.44 -8.03 -0.67
C ASP A 313 21.00 -8.54 -0.71
N SER A 314 20.00 -7.64 -0.65
CA SER A 314 18.60 -8.06 -0.69
C SER A 314 18.23 -8.66 -2.04
N ASN A 315 17.76 -9.91 -2.00
CA ASN A 315 17.19 -10.62 -3.14
C ASN A 315 15.65 -10.54 -3.08
N ILE A 316 15.10 -9.35 -3.33
CA ILE A 316 13.66 -9.13 -3.38
C ILE A 316 13.28 -8.85 -4.85
N PRO A 317 12.61 -9.80 -5.53
CA PRO A 317 12.26 -9.64 -6.93
C PRO A 317 11.07 -8.71 -7.10
N ALA A 318 11.04 -8.00 -8.23
CA ALA A 318 9.85 -7.31 -8.69
C ALA A 318 8.92 -8.30 -9.41
N PRO A 319 7.59 -8.13 -9.35
CA PRO A 319 6.67 -8.97 -10.13
C PRO A 319 6.62 -8.59 -11.62
N TYR A 320 7.32 -7.52 -12.02
CA TYR A 320 7.32 -6.97 -13.38
C TYR A 320 8.75 -6.74 -13.90
N LEU A 321 8.88 -6.64 -15.23
CA LEU A 321 10.14 -6.32 -15.91
C LEU A 321 10.69 -4.96 -15.45
N ARG A 322 11.97 -4.93 -15.03
CA ARG A 322 12.66 -3.73 -14.56
C ARG A 322 13.85 -3.35 -15.45
N PRO A 323 14.08 -2.05 -15.73
CA PRO A 323 13.15 -0.94 -15.46
C PRO A 323 11.86 -1.09 -16.29
N PRO A 324 10.69 -0.67 -15.76
CA PRO A 324 9.43 -0.80 -16.48
C PRO A 324 9.44 0.11 -17.71
N PRO A 325 9.04 -0.37 -18.90
CA PRO A 325 9.08 0.42 -20.11
C PRO A 325 8.08 1.58 -20.04
N ARG A 326 8.52 2.79 -20.39
CA ARG A 326 7.63 3.96 -20.49
C ARG A 326 6.59 3.73 -21.59
N TYR A 327 5.38 4.19 -21.38
CA TYR A 327 4.37 4.21 -22.45
C TYR A 327 4.87 4.99 -23.66
N GLN A 328 4.62 4.45 -24.85
CA GLN A 328 4.82 5.19 -26.10
C GLN A 328 3.76 6.29 -26.28
N PRO A 329 4.02 7.35 -27.08
CA PRO A 329 3.08 8.45 -27.26
C PRO A 329 1.67 8.05 -27.74
N ASP A 330 1.57 6.96 -28.49
CA ASP A 330 0.33 6.39 -29.05
C ASP A 330 -0.27 5.28 -28.18
N GLN A 331 0.36 4.95 -27.06
CA GLN A 331 -0.04 3.85 -26.20
C GLN A 331 -1.08 4.30 -25.17
N ASP A 332 -2.20 3.58 -25.12
CA ASP A 332 -3.27 3.80 -24.14
C ASP A 332 -3.13 2.88 -22.92
N ALA A 333 -3.52 3.39 -21.76
CA ALA A 333 -3.75 2.54 -20.58
C ALA A 333 -4.96 1.63 -20.81
N TRP A 334 -4.94 0.43 -20.23
CA TRP A 334 -6.16 -0.38 -20.14
C TRP A 334 -7.24 0.38 -19.36
N THR A 335 -8.47 0.41 -19.88
CA THR A 335 -9.64 0.93 -19.16
C THR A 335 -10.85 0.06 -19.43
N GLN A 336 -11.70 -0.12 -18.42
CA GLN A 336 -12.80 -1.11 -18.47
C GLN A 336 -13.87 -0.82 -19.55
N ASN A 337 -13.98 0.42 -20.03
CA ASN A 337 -14.97 0.81 -21.05
C ASN A 337 -14.35 0.96 -22.45
N MET A 338 -13.16 0.41 -22.71
CA MET A 338 -12.53 0.40 -24.04
C MET A 338 -12.54 -0.99 -24.72
N GLY A 339 -13.16 -1.97 -24.05
CA GLY A 339 -13.46 -3.31 -24.58
C GLY A 339 -14.65 -3.33 -25.52
#